data_AF-A0A6A5GDU9-F1
#
_entry.id   AF-A0A6A5GDU9-F1
#
_cell.length_a   1.000
_cell.length_b   1.000
_cell.length_c   1.000
_cell.angle_alpha   90.00
_cell.angle_beta   90.00
_cell.angle_gamma   90.00
#
_symmetry.space_group_name_H-M   'P 1'
#
loop_
_entity.id
_entity.type
_entity.pdbx_description
1 polymer ?
#
loop_
_entity_poly.entity_id
_entity_poly.type
_entity_poly.pdbx_seq_one_letter_code
_entity_poly.pdbx_strand_id
1 'polypeptide(L)'
;MTFFLLSLLANSLVFVTLSQVRCPDGFTILNDSKCVKIIENSLLLNNALESCRTYTDGTLVSIHNAIDNRALINLAVAQQTVRPIWIGLTCLTPSCVWLDQSQTDYTNFVSNPQPDVGINVYMLTSGNSAGKWVSADGSLVSLNYICEVPAIIVPDLCSNPFNDYCYTFNQDVRNEINARIYCQKDCGDLVSIHSEKENRHVLSLFNFTSPPPQVRIGAGTDGIGKYWVDGTVFDYSNFGYFNVDIGKCSTMQIPYGVLDAGQWLSNNCDDELPFVCKRLNGITSCPPSPTPTYNPNMCYGSHFFTGNGTIYSPNYPESYYGQFYPCTFIFTVPSGNIAQVMFTLLNIDDQSKISLYSGIEGTEPIIELTGQFFSPPPFNSSTNVMKMIFDNGERVYNADTKWIANYGYNLSL
;
A
#
# COMPACT_ATOMS: atom_id res chain seq x y z
N MET A 1 -1.63 71.11 11.31
CA MET A 1 -1.16 69.87 11.96
C MET A 1 -2.18 68.79 11.66
N THR A 2 -1.93 67.99 10.61
CA THR A 2 -2.79 66.87 10.21
C THR A 2 -1.84 65.72 9.88
N PHE A 3 -1.79 64.72 10.77
CA PHE A 3 -1.00 63.51 10.59
C PHE A 3 -1.80 62.49 9.78
N PHE A 4 -1.22 62.02 8.67
CA PHE A 4 -1.64 60.82 7.97
C PHE A 4 -0.94 59.61 8.61
N LEU A 5 -1.71 58.59 9.03
CA LEU A 5 -1.18 57.27 9.36
C LEU A 5 -0.94 56.49 8.06
N LEU A 6 0.28 55.96 7.89
CA LEU A 6 0.58 54.92 6.91
C LEU A 6 0.07 53.56 7.41
N SER A 7 -0.72 52.87 6.59
CA SER A 7 -1.00 51.45 6.73
C SER A 7 0.14 50.61 6.14
N LEU A 8 0.74 49.74 6.95
CA LEU A 8 1.61 48.67 6.49
C LEU A 8 0.73 47.47 6.15
N LEU A 9 0.58 47.18 4.85
CA LEU A 9 0.05 45.90 4.37
C LEU A 9 1.13 44.85 4.58
N ALA A 10 0.91 43.92 5.52
CA ALA A 10 1.70 42.72 5.64
C ALA A 10 1.30 41.76 4.50
N ASN A 11 2.19 41.60 3.53
CA ASN A 11 2.06 40.57 2.50
C ASN A 11 2.11 39.19 3.16
N SER A 12 1.01 38.47 3.10
CA SER A 12 0.92 37.04 3.41
C SER A 12 1.74 36.25 2.39
N LEU A 13 2.88 35.72 2.81
CA LEU A 13 3.63 34.71 2.07
C LEU A 13 2.81 33.41 2.07
N VAL A 14 2.20 33.10 0.93
CA VAL A 14 1.62 31.77 0.68
C VAL A 14 2.80 30.82 0.44
N PHE A 15 3.12 29.98 1.42
CA PHE A 15 4.01 28.85 1.21
C PHE A 15 3.25 27.81 0.39
N VAL A 16 3.47 27.80 -0.92
CA VAL A 16 3.08 26.66 -1.76
C VAL A 16 4.06 25.55 -1.45
N THR A 17 3.63 24.53 -0.73
CA THR A 17 4.39 23.29 -0.55
C THR A 17 4.50 22.60 -1.91
N LEU A 18 5.70 22.57 -2.49
CA LEU A 18 5.97 21.75 -3.67
C LEU A 18 5.88 20.27 -3.25
N SER A 19 5.03 19.50 -3.93
CA SER A 19 4.99 18.04 -3.82
C SER A 19 6.35 17.48 -4.23
N GLN A 20 7.01 16.71 -3.34
CA GLN A 20 8.27 16.07 -3.67
C GLN A 20 8.01 14.78 -4.45
N VAL A 21 8.66 14.64 -5.60
CA VAL A 21 8.49 13.48 -6.50
C VAL A 21 9.64 12.51 -6.25
N ARG A 22 9.32 11.21 -6.06
CA ARG A 22 10.30 10.14 -5.86
C ARG A 22 10.05 8.98 -6.83
N CYS A 23 11.08 8.20 -7.11
CA CYS A 23 10.99 6.97 -7.89
C CYS A 23 11.03 5.70 -7.04
N PRO A 24 10.40 4.60 -7.51
CA PRO A 24 10.60 3.27 -6.94
C PRO A 24 12.09 2.90 -6.85
N ASP A 25 12.42 1.96 -5.98
CA ASP A 25 13.83 1.61 -5.73
C ASP A 25 14.56 1.17 -7.00
N GLY A 26 15.72 1.78 -7.24
CA GLY A 26 16.53 1.56 -8.43
C GLY A 26 16.07 2.28 -9.70
N PHE A 27 14.99 3.08 -9.64
CA PHE A 27 14.59 3.99 -10.72
C PHE A 27 15.13 5.40 -10.48
N THR A 28 15.40 6.12 -11.56
CA THR A 28 15.87 7.51 -11.59
C THR A 28 14.77 8.42 -12.12
N ILE A 29 14.63 9.60 -11.53
CA ILE A 29 13.61 10.57 -11.93
C ILE A 29 13.91 11.21 -13.29
N LEU A 30 12.86 11.33 -14.10
CA LEU A 30 12.83 11.98 -15.41
C LEU A 30 11.69 13.03 -15.39
N ASN A 31 12.06 14.31 -15.37
CA ASN A 31 11.17 15.47 -15.43
C ASN A 31 9.99 15.48 -14.44
N ASP A 32 10.26 15.15 -13.16
CA ASP A 32 9.30 15.32 -12.05
C ASP A 32 7.96 14.57 -12.19
N SER A 33 7.82 13.64 -13.14
CA SER A 33 6.58 12.87 -13.33
C SER A 33 6.80 11.43 -13.83
N LYS A 34 7.99 11.12 -14.34
CA LYS A 34 8.35 9.81 -14.88
C LYS A 34 9.59 9.26 -14.16
N CYS A 35 9.63 7.95 -13.99
CA CYS A 35 10.75 7.25 -13.37
C CYS A 35 11.29 6.21 -14.33
N VAL A 36 12.60 6.17 -14.54
CA VAL A 36 13.24 5.31 -15.54
C VAL A 36 14.37 4.46 -14.96
N LYS A 37 14.56 3.27 -15.53
CA LYS A 37 15.63 2.35 -15.14
C LYS A 37 16.18 1.64 -16.36
N ILE A 38 17.50 1.72 -16.55
CA ILE A 38 18.21 0.94 -17.57
C ILE A 38 18.40 -0.47 -17.04
N ILE A 39 18.02 -1.47 -17.84
CA ILE A 39 18.22 -2.88 -17.56
C ILE A 39 19.29 -3.42 -18.50
N GLU A 40 20.44 -3.78 -17.93
CA GLU A 40 21.57 -4.38 -18.67
C GLU A 40 21.40 -5.90 -18.84
N ASN A 41 20.25 -6.28 -19.41
CA ASN A 41 19.94 -7.64 -19.80
C ASN A 41 19.48 -7.61 -21.26
N SER A 42 20.26 -8.16 -22.17
CA SER A 42 19.92 -8.06 -23.59
C SER A 42 18.78 -9.03 -23.94
N LEU A 43 17.61 -8.49 -24.31
CA LEU A 43 16.40 -9.25 -24.62
C LEU A 43 15.79 -8.82 -25.96
N LEU A 44 15.04 -9.73 -26.58
CA LEU A 44 14.09 -9.41 -27.66
C LEU A 44 13.05 -8.40 -27.15
N LEU A 45 12.49 -7.58 -28.04
CA LEU A 45 11.61 -6.47 -27.63
C LEU A 45 10.44 -6.93 -26.77
N ASN A 46 9.73 -7.99 -27.18
CA ASN A 46 8.57 -8.49 -26.43
C ASN A 46 8.97 -8.97 -25.02
N ASN A 47 10.11 -9.64 -24.88
CA ASN A 47 10.60 -10.08 -23.57
C ASN A 47 11.06 -8.91 -22.70
N ALA A 48 11.64 -7.86 -23.31
CA ALA A 48 11.98 -6.63 -22.62
C ALA A 48 10.71 -5.90 -22.11
N LEU A 49 9.66 -5.83 -22.93
CA LEU A 49 8.37 -5.27 -22.55
C LEU A 49 7.74 -6.06 -21.38
N GLU A 50 7.70 -7.39 -21.47
CA GLU A 50 7.20 -8.24 -20.38
C GLU A 50 8.04 -8.08 -19.10
N SER A 51 9.37 -7.90 -19.24
CA SER A 51 10.22 -7.58 -18.09
C SER A 51 9.85 -6.23 -17.46
N CYS A 52 9.54 -5.20 -18.24
CA CYS A 52 9.10 -3.92 -17.68
C CYS A 52 7.72 -4.02 -17.02
N ARG A 53 6.83 -4.85 -17.57
CA ARG A 53 5.49 -5.11 -17.00
C ARG A 53 5.49 -5.83 -15.65
N THR A 54 6.65 -6.38 -15.23
CA THR A 54 6.81 -6.90 -13.86
C THR A 54 6.81 -5.79 -12.81
N TYR A 55 7.08 -4.54 -13.19
CA TYR A 55 6.91 -3.37 -12.33
C TYR A 55 5.48 -2.83 -12.48
N THR A 56 4.90 -2.34 -11.37
CA THR A 56 3.56 -1.72 -11.38
C THR A 56 3.52 -0.56 -12.38
N ASP A 57 2.56 -0.62 -13.31
CA ASP A 57 2.39 0.33 -14.42
C ASP A 57 3.65 0.51 -15.28
N GLY A 58 4.51 -0.51 -15.32
CA GLY A 58 5.77 -0.50 -16.03
C GLY A 58 5.64 -0.80 -17.53
N THR A 59 6.37 -0.05 -18.34
CA THR A 59 6.44 -0.23 -19.79
C THR A 59 7.83 0.17 -20.32
N LEU A 60 8.08 -0.05 -21.61
CA LEU A 60 9.29 0.49 -22.26
C LEU A 60 9.19 2.01 -22.39
N VAL A 61 10.31 2.71 -22.21
CA VAL A 61 10.33 4.18 -22.14
C VAL A 61 9.74 4.86 -23.38
N SER A 62 8.91 5.87 -23.16
CA SER A 62 8.44 6.83 -24.16
C SER A 62 9.14 8.19 -24.01
N ILE A 63 9.46 8.82 -25.14
CA ILE A 63 10.29 10.04 -25.21
C ILE A 63 9.52 11.13 -25.95
N HIS A 64 9.14 12.20 -25.25
CA HIS A 64 8.24 13.23 -25.77
C HIS A 64 8.91 14.54 -26.11
N ASN A 65 10.19 14.71 -25.80
CA ASN A 65 10.94 15.93 -26.10
C ASN A 65 12.46 15.68 -26.07
N ALA A 66 13.22 16.68 -26.49
CA ALA A 66 14.68 16.63 -26.49
C ALA A 66 15.30 16.62 -25.09
N ILE A 67 14.58 17.07 -24.05
CA ILE A 67 15.06 17.08 -22.67
C ILE A 67 15.09 15.65 -22.13
N ASP A 68 13.99 14.90 -22.30
CA ASP A 68 13.90 13.47 -21.98
C ASP A 68 15.00 12.68 -22.68
N ASN A 69 15.10 12.86 -24.01
CA ASN A 69 16.08 12.13 -24.82
C ASN A 69 17.52 12.36 -24.30
N ARG A 70 17.87 13.60 -23.96
CA ARG A 70 19.19 13.94 -23.43
C ARG A 70 19.40 13.39 -22.02
N ALA A 71 18.38 13.43 -21.17
CA ALA A 71 18.45 12.91 -19.81
C ALA A 71 18.67 11.39 -19.79
N LEU A 72 18.03 10.63 -20.69
CA LEU A 72 18.29 9.19 -20.85
C LEU A 72 19.72 8.90 -21.29
N ILE A 73 20.31 9.73 -22.15
CA ILE A 73 21.73 9.59 -22.54
C ILE A 73 22.66 9.89 -21.37
N ASN A 74 22.39 10.94 -20.60
CA ASN A 74 23.17 11.25 -19.40
C ASN A 74 23.10 10.10 -18.38
N LEU A 75 21.94 9.48 -18.23
CA LEU A 75 21.76 8.29 -17.39
C LEU A 75 22.59 7.10 -17.90
N ALA A 76 22.54 6.82 -19.21
CA ALA A 76 23.35 5.75 -19.82
C ALA A 76 24.86 6.00 -19.64
N VAL A 77 25.32 7.24 -19.80
CA VAL A 77 26.72 7.62 -19.56
C VAL A 77 27.10 7.43 -18.09
N ALA A 78 26.25 7.87 -17.16
CA ALA A 78 26.49 7.72 -15.73
C ALA A 78 26.57 6.25 -15.30
N GLN A 79 25.79 5.37 -15.94
CA GLN A 79 25.79 3.93 -15.70
C GLN A 79 26.78 3.15 -16.58
N GLN A 80 27.58 3.85 -17.39
CA GLN A 80 28.55 3.25 -18.32
C GLN A 80 27.91 2.30 -19.37
N THR A 81 26.62 2.49 -19.65
CA THR A 81 25.90 1.72 -20.66
C THR A 81 26.26 2.23 -22.06
N VAL A 82 27.15 1.50 -22.73
CA VAL A 82 27.64 1.85 -24.08
C VAL A 82 26.88 1.16 -25.22
N ARG A 83 26.08 0.14 -24.90
CA ARG A 83 25.33 -0.66 -25.89
C ARG A 83 24.00 0.02 -26.27
N PRO A 84 23.50 -0.15 -27.50
CA PRO A 84 22.19 0.35 -27.89
C PRO A 84 21.08 -0.26 -27.02
N ILE A 85 19.99 0.50 -26.84
CA ILE A 85 18.92 0.15 -25.91
C ILE A 85 17.54 0.26 -26.55
N TRP A 86 16.67 -0.71 -26.29
CA TRP A 86 15.27 -0.66 -26.71
C TRP A 86 14.53 0.49 -26.03
N ILE A 87 13.67 1.13 -26.81
CA ILE A 87 12.67 2.11 -26.37
C ILE A 87 11.29 1.64 -26.83
N GLY A 88 10.23 2.21 -26.26
CA GLY A 88 8.87 1.75 -26.49
C GLY A 88 8.24 2.16 -27.84
N LEU A 89 9.02 2.49 -28.87
CA LEU A 89 8.50 3.02 -30.13
C LEU A 89 8.39 1.91 -31.19
N THR A 90 7.24 1.88 -31.87
CA THR A 90 7.01 1.06 -33.06
C THR A 90 6.60 1.94 -34.23
N CYS A 91 7.21 1.75 -35.40
CA CYS A 91 6.97 2.54 -36.60
C CYS A 91 6.49 1.68 -37.76
N LEU A 92 5.27 1.94 -38.22
CA LEU A 92 4.70 1.41 -39.46
C LEU A 92 4.46 2.59 -40.40
N THR A 93 4.99 2.60 -41.62
CA THR A 93 4.77 3.74 -42.52
C THR A 93 3.27 4.02 -42.74
N PRO A 94 2.78 5.26 -42.48
CA PRO A 94 3.52 6.49 -42.21
C PRO A 94 3.61 6.94 -40.73
N SER A 95 3.15 6.14 -39.77
CA SER A 95 3.03 6.54 -38.35
C SER A 95 3.92 5.74 -37.40
N CYS A 96 4.36 6.39 -36.34
CA CYS A 96 4.95 5.71 -35.20
C CYS A 96 4.03 5.82 -33.99
N VAL A 97 4.02 4.81 -33.15
CA VAL A 97 3.21 4.72 -31.93
C VAL A 97 4.07 4.22 -30.78
N TRP A 98 3.89 4.84 -29.61
CA TRP A 98 4.49 4.35 -28.38
C TRP A 98 3.65 3.21 -27.78
N LEU A 99 4.32 2.24 -27.16
CA LEU A 99 3.68 1.07 -26.54
C LEU A 99 2.85 1.42 -25.28
N ASP A 100 3.11 2.58 -24.67
CA ASP A 100 2.33 3.16 -23.57
C ASP A 100 1.10 3.94 -24.06
N GLN A 101 0.84 3.97 -25.37
CA GLN A 101 -0.27 4.68 -26.03
C GLN A 101 -0.20 6.21 -25.94
N SER A 102 0.95 6.76 -25.54
CA SER A 102 1.19 8.19 -25.53
C SER A 102 1.32 8.78 -26.94
N GLN A 103 1.20 10.10 -27.04
CA GLN A 103 1.25 10.81 -28.32
C GLN A 103 2.67 10.87 -28.89
N THR A 104 2.79 10.65 -30.20
CA THR A 104 4.06 10.72 -30.93
C THR A 104 4.40 12.15 -31.34
N ASP A 105 4.87 12.94 -30.38
CA ASP A 105 5.14 14.38 -30.55
C ASP A 105 6.62 14.72 -30.79
N TYR A 106 7.50 13.74 -30.66
CA TYR A 106 8.93 13.92 -30.77
C TYR A 106 9.57 12.75 -31.52
N THR A 107 10.59 13.08 -32.30
CA THR A 107 11.34 12.12 -33.10
C THR A 107 12.82 12.48 -33.13
N ASN A 108 13.70 11.48 -33.03
CA ASN A 108 15.13 11.71 -33.07
C ASN A 108 15.91 10.63 -33.84
N PHE A 109 15.36 10.13 -34.95
CA PHE A 109 16.06 9.12 -35.73
C PHE A 109 17.36 9.63 -36.36
N VAL A 110 18.29 8.70 -36.63
CA VAL A 110 19.48 8.94 -37.48
C VAL A 110 19.04 9.31 -38.90
N SER A 111 18.05 8.58 -39.42
CA SER A 111 17.40 8.74 -40.72
C SER A 111 15.92 8.41 -40.57
N ASN A 112 15.07 8.74 -41.55
CA ASN A 112 13.64 8.37 -41.48
C ASN A 112 13.44 6.88 -41.09
N PRO A 113 12.36 6.52 -40.36
CA PRO A 113 12.08 5.14 -39.96
C PRO A 113 12.14 4.18 -41.15
N GLN A 114 12.77 3.03 -40.94
CA GLN A 114 13.02 2.00 -41.96
C GLN A 114 12.25 0.72 -41.61
N PRO A 115 10.93 0.65 -41.87
CA PRO A 115 10.11 -0.50 -41.51
C PRO A 115 10.50 -1.79 -42.27
N ASP A 116 11.25 -1.66 -43.36
CA ASP A 116 11.84 -2.75 -44.14
C ASP A 116 12.99 -3.46 -43.37
N VAL A 117 13.71 -2.72 -42.53
CA VAL A 117 14.70 -3.29 -41.59
C VAL A 117 14.02 -3.87 -40.36
N GLY A 118 12.93 -3.24 -39.92
CA GLY A 118 12.07 -3.71 -38.85
C GLY A 118 11.30 -2.55 -38.22
N ILE A 119 10.16 -2.89 -37.62
CA ILE A 119 9.21 -1.90 -37.14
C ILE A 119 9.54 -1.38 -35.73
N ASN A 120 10.46 -2.02 -35.02
CA ASN A 120 10.82 -1.65 -33.65
C ASN A 120 12.00 -0.69 -33.63
N VAL A 121 12.16 0.04 -32.54
CA VAL A 121 13.13 1.14 -32.48
C VAL A 121 14.00 1.04 -31.23
N TYR A 122 15.30 1.23 -31.43
CA TYR A 122 16.26 1.37 -30.33
C TYR A 122 16.98 2.72 -30.40
N MET A 123 17.53 3.14 -29.27
CA MET A 123 18.34 4.34 -29.13
C MET A 123 19.83 3.98 -29.00
N LEU A 124 20.68 4.73 -29.70
CA LEU A 124 22.14 4.67 -29.54
C LEU A 124 22.54 5.41 -28.26
N THR A 125 23.31 4.77 -27.39
CA THR A 125 23.72 5.34 -26.08
C THR A 125 25.12 5.95 -26.08
N SER A 126 25.93 5.62 -27.09
CA SER A 126 27.34 6.01 -27.17
C SER A 126 27.74 6.44 -28.59
N GLY A 127 28.92 7.06 -28.69
CA GLY A 127 29.47 7.57 -29.95
C GLY A 127 28.84 8.89 -30.43
N ASN A 128 29.22 9.33 -31.63
CA ASN A 128 28.79 10.62 -32.19
C ASN A 128 27.28 10.71 -32.47
N SER A 129 26.61 9.57 -32.54
CA SER A 129 25.16 9.46 -32.77
C SER A 129 24.39 9.12 -31.48
N ALA A 130 25.00 9.28 -30.30
CA ALA A 130 24.31 9.07 -29.03
C ALA A 130 23.01 9.91 -28.96
N GLY A 131 21.93 9.28 -28.51
CA GLY A 131 20.59 9.85 -28.47
C GLY A 131 19.77 9.63 -29.74
N LYS A 132 20.37 9.18 -30.85
CA LYS A 132 19.66 8.95 -32.10
C LYS A 132 18.98 7.58 -32.14
N TRP A 133 17.84 7.52 -32.84
CA TRP A 133 17.00 6.32 -32.93
C TRP A 133 17.20 5.59 -34.26
N VAL A 134 17.06 4.27 -34.24
CA VAL A 134 17.27 3.40 -35.41
C VAL A 134 16.24 2.27 -35.41
N SER A 135 15.73 1.93 -36.60
CA SER A 135 14.81 0.81 -36.82
C SER A 135 15.53 -0.54 -36.75
N ALA A 136 14.86 -1.54 -36.17
CA ALA A 136 15.31 -2.93 -36.12
C ALA A 136 14.16 -3.91 -35.97
N ASP A 137 14.42 -5.16 -36.31
CA ASP A 137 13.52 -6.28 -36.04
C ASP A 137 13.71 -6.77 -34.59
N GLY A 138 12.76 -6.41 -33.73
CA GLY A 138 12.75 -6.79 -32.31
C GLY A 138 12.52 -8.29 -32.05
N SER A 139 12.23 -9.08 -33.09
CA SER A 139 12.16 -10.55 -33.03
C SER A 139 13.52 -11.23 -33.26
N LEU A 140 14.48 -10.50 -33.83
CA LEU A 140 15.81 -11.03 -34.19
C LEU A 140 16.94 -10.44 -33.36
N VAL A 141 16.78 -9.22 -32.84
CA VAL A 141 17.83 -8.49 -32.12
C VAL A 141 17.53 -8.45 -30.63
N SER A 142 18.51 -8.83 -29.81
CA SER A 142 18.44 -8.68 -28.35
C SER A 142 19.26 -7.48 -27.90
N LEU A 143 18.65 -6.54 -27.18
CA LEU A 143 19.30 -5.33 -26.65
C LEU A 143 18.93 -5.12 -25.19
N ASN A 144 19.77 -4.35 -24.50
CA ASN A 144 19.40 -3.78 -23.20
C ASN A 144 18.18 -2.86 -23.40
N TYR A 145 17.49 -2.47 -22.33
CA TYR A 145 16.24 -1.73 -22.46
C TYR A 145 16.03 -0.76 -21.30
N ILE A 146 15.18 0.25 -21.52
CA ILE A 146 14.76 1.17 -20.46
C ILE A 146 13.31 0.90 -20.11
N CYS A 147 13.07 0.58 -18.85
CA CYS A 147 11.73 0.57 -18.30
C CYS A 147 11.39 1.96 -17.75
N GLU A 148 10.16 2.38 -17.96
CA GLU A 148 9.56 3.51 -17.27
C GLU A 148 8.39 3.06 -16.39
N VAL A 149 8.20 3.77 -15.29
CA VAL A 149 7.08 3.64 -14.34
C VAL A 149 6.62 5.05 -13.94
N PRO A 150 5.36 5.23 -13.52
CA PRO A 150 4.89 6.51 -13.01
C PRO A 150 5.72 6.93 -11.78
N ALA A 151 5.99 8.24 -11.65
CA ALA A 151 6.64 8.73 -10.46
C ALA A 151 5.69 8.70 -9.25
N ILE A 152 6.25 8.42 -8.08
CA ILE A 152 5.53 8.47 -6.82
C ILE A 152 5.45 9.94 -6.43
N ILE A 153 4.27 10.52 -6.52
CA ILE A 153 3.96 11.78 -5.86
C ILE A 153 3.96 11.45 -4.37
N VAL A 154 5.00 11.84 -3.63
CA VAL A 154 5.06 11.61 -2.19
C VAL A 154 4.06 12.56 -1.55
N PRO A 155 2.94 12.08 -0.97
CA PRO A 155 2.12 12.91 -0.13
C PRO A 155 2.91 13.11 1.17
N ASP A 156 3.15 14.38 1.48
CA ASP A 156 3.48 14.91 2.80
C ASP A 156 4.91 14.72 3.34
N LEU A 157 5.63 15.85 3.39
CA LEU A 157 6.37 16.21 4.60
C LEU A 157 5.46 15.94 5.80
N CYS A 158 5.95 15.15 6.75
CA CYS A 158 5.21 14.93 7.98
C CYS A 158 4.85 16.26 8.63
N SER A 159 3.56 16.64 8.57
CA SER A 159 3.10 17.92 9.10
C SER A 159 3.13 17.97 10.63
N ASN A 160 2.94 16.82 11.27
CA ASN A 160 2.91 16.72 12.74
C ASN A 160 3.84 15.58 13.24
N PRO A 161 5.16 15.78 13.20
CA PRO A 161 6.12 14.76 13.65
C PRO A 161 6.17 14.69 15.18
N PHE A 162 6.28 13.48 15.71
CA PHE A 162 6.64 13.24 17.10
C PHE A 162 7.46 11.95 17.20
N ASN A 163 8.68 12.09 17.72
CA ASN A 163 9.73 11.06 17.61
C ASN A 163 9.89 10.60 16.15
N ASP A 164 9.93 9.28 15.93
CA ASP A 164 10.09 8.67 14.62
C ASP A 164 8.77 8.52 13.86
N TYR A 165 7.67 9.10 14.35
CA TYR A 165 6.33 8.91 13.78
C TYR A 165 5.74 10.22 13.26
N CYS A 166 4.82 10.07 12.32
CA CYS A 166 3.99 11.10 11.77
C CYS A 166 2.52 10.86 12.07
N TYR A 167 1.81 11.94 12.42
CA TYR A 167 0.42 11.89 12.84
C TYR A 167 -0.43 12.75 11.91
N THR A 168 -1.53 12.18 11.43
CA THR A 168 -2.46 12.84 10.51
C THR A 168 -3.86 12.79 11.07
N PHE A 169 -4.45 13.96 11.29
CA PHE A 169 -5.86 14.09 11.62
C PHE A 169 -6.70 14.09 10.34
N ASN A 170 -7.68 13.18 10.28
CA ASN A 170 -8.62 13.08 9.17
C ASN A 170 -10.00 13.56 9.64
N GLN A 171 -10.52 14.59 8.97
CA GLN A 171 -11.83 15.18 9.26
C GLN A 171 -12.99 14.32 8.73
N ASP A 172 -12.74 13.48 7.73
CA ASP A 172 -13.70 12.53 7.20
C ASP A 172 -14.15 11.55 8.28
N VAL A 173 -15.46 11.28 8.34
CA VAL A 173 -16.02 10.31 9.28
C VAL A 173 -16.00 8.90 8.70
N ARG A 174 -15.54 7.93 9.50
CA ARG A 174 -15.46 6.51 9.16
C ARG A 174 -15.70 5.66 10.41
N ASN A 175 -16.29 4.49 10.24
CA ASN A 175 -16.25 3.44 11.26
C ASN A 175 -14.81 2.93 11.47
N GLU A 176 -14.56 2.13 12.50
CA GLU A 176 -13.19 1.68 12.84
C GLU A 176 -12.48 0.99 11.68
N ILE A 177 -13.15 0.03 11.04
CA ILE A 177 -12.57 -0.78 9.97
C ILE A 177 -12.15 0.10 8.80
N ASN A 178 -13.04 1.00 8.35
CA ASN A 178 -12.76 1.87 7.22
C ASN A 178 -11.72 2.96 7.56
N ALA A 179 -11.70 3.45 8.80
CA ALA A 179 -10.69 4.39 9.26
C ALA A 179 -9.29 3.74 9.27
N ARG A 180 -9.20 2.50 9.73
CA ARG A 180 -7.99 1.70 9.71
C ARG A 180 -7.49 1.42 8.30
N ILE A 181 -8.37 0.94 7.41
CA ILE A 181 -8.04 0.75 5.98
C ILE A 181 -7.54 2.05 5.36
N TYR A 182 -8.12 3.20 5.73
CA TYR A 182 -7.66 4.49 5.25
C TYR A 182 -6.23 4.79 5.69
N CYS A 183 -5.91 4.62 6.98
CA CYS A 183 -4.56 4.84 7.49
C CYS A 183 -3.52 3.89 6.86
N GLN A 184 -3.91 2.64 6.61
CA GLN A 184 -3.05 1.62 6.01
C GLN A 184 -2.68 1.90 4.55
N LYS A 185 -3.53 2.63 3.80
CA LYS A 185 -3.18 3.10 2.45
C LYS A 185 -1.96 4.01 2.42
N ASP A 186 -1.65 4.65 3.55
CA ASP A 186 -0.51 5.55 3.73
C ASP A 186 0.53 4.99 4.72
N CYS A 187 0.64 3.65 4.77
CA CYS A 187 1.66 2.92 5.53
C CYS A 187 1.62 3.17 7.04
N GLY A 188 0.46 3.57 7.55
CA GLY A 188 0.19 3.73 8.97
C GLY A 188 -0.96 2.84 9.43
N ASP A 189 -1.44 3.12 10.62
CA ASP A 189 -2.67 2.55 11.16
C ASP A 189 -3.36 3.64 12.02
N LEU A 190 -4.52 3.33 12.61
CA LEU A 190 -5.10 4.17 13.65
C LEU A 190 -4.09 4.38 14.79
N VAL A 191 -4.05 5.60 15.33
CA VAL A 191 -3.00 6.01 16.27
C VAL A 191 -2.96 5.11 17.51
N SER A 192 -1.77 4.53 17.75
CA SER A 192 -1.33 3.99 19.04
C SER A 192 -0.63 5.06 19.87
N ILE A 193 -0.81 5.02 21.20
CA ILE A 193 -0.27 6.01 22.13
C ILE A 193 0.44 5.32 23.29
N HIS A 194 1.75 5.51 23.41
CA HIS A 194 2.65 4.82 24.34
C HIS A 194 3.22 5.72 25.45
N SER A 195 2.82 7.00 25.48
CA SER A 195 3.25 7.90 26.54
C SER A 195 2.32 9.10 26.71
N GLU A 196 2.36 9.71 27.89
CA GLU A 196 1.66 10.97 28.17
C GLU A 196 2.10 12.09 27.21
N LYS A 197 3.38 12.13 26.83
CA LYS A 197 3.90 13.13 25.86
C LYS A 197 3.29 12.92 24.47
N GLU A 198 3.21 11.67 24.02
CA GLU A 198 2.55 11.32 22.76
C GLU A 198 1.05 11.64 22.80
N ASN A 199 0.37 11.36 23.92
CA ASN A 199 -1.04 11.70 24.10
C ASN A 199 -1.29 13.20 23.94
N ARG A 200 -0.44 14.04 24.58
CA ARG A 200 -0.49 15.49 24.43
C ARG A 200 -0.19 15.95 23.00
N HIS A 201 0.73 15.27 22.29
CA HIS A 201 1.01 15.55 20.89
C HIS A 201 -0.21 15.29 20.01
N VAL A 202 -0.87 14.13 20.17
CA VAL A 202 -2.11 13.80 19.45
C VAL A 202 -3.19 14.84 19.73
N LEU A 203 -3.36 15.26 21.00
CA LEU A 203 -4.29 16.32 21.35
C LEU A 203 -3.94 17.68 20.72
N SER A 204 -2.66 17.96 20.47
CA SER A 204 -2.22 19.23 19.86
C SER A 204 -2.54 19.36 18.36
N LEU A 205 -2.94 18.27 17.70
CA LEU A 205 -3.34 18.26 16.29
C LEU A 205 -4.62 19.08 16.03
N PHE A 206 -5.39 19.35 17.08
CA PHE A 206 -6.72 19.95 16.97
C PHE A 206 -6.65 21.45 17.20
N ASN A 207 -6.82 22.22 16.12
CA ASN A 207 -6.87 23.67 16.18
C ASN A 207 -8.18 24.12 16.86
N PHE A 208 -8.09 24.91 17.93
CA PHE A 208 -9.20 25.21 18.85
C PHE A 208 -10.32 26.11 18.27
N THR A 209 -10.26 26.48 16.99
CA THR A 209 -11.27 27.33 16.37
C THR A 209 -12.59 26.58 16.11
N SER A 210 -12.54 25.26 15.86
CA SER A 210 -13.73 24.39 15.75
C SER A 210 -13.35 22.89 15.76
N PRO A 211 -12.85 22.34 16.88
CA PRO A 211 -12.45 20.94 16.94
C PRO A 211 -13.66 19.99 16.94
N PRO A 212 -13.52 18.75 16.41
CA PRO A 212 -14.53 17.71 16.64
C PRO A 212 -14.64 17.41 18.14
N PRO A 213 -15.80 16.94 18.65
CA PRO A 213 -15.96 16.63 20.07
C PRO A 213 -15.07 15.46 20.51
N GLN A 214 -14.88 14.48 19.62
CA GLN A 214 -14.04 13.32 19.84
C GLN A 214 -13.48 12.81 18.51
N VAL A 215 -12.39 12.06 18.58
CA VAL A 215 -11.80 11.37 17.44
C VAL A 215 -11.54 9.91 17.75
N ARG A 216 -11.65 9.05 16.74
CA ARG A 216 -11.30 7.64 16.86
C ARG A 216 -9.78 7.46 16.94
N ILE A 217 -9.36 6.59 17.86
CA ILE A 217 -7.98 6.14 18.05
C ILE A 217 -7.91 4.62 17.90
N GLY A 218 -6.69 4.05 17.85
CA GLY A 218 -6.50 2.62 17.63
C GLY A 218 -6.73 1.71 18.85
N ALA A 219 -7.23 2.25 19.97
CA ALA A 219 -7.42 1.47 21.20
C ALA A 219 -8.72 0.65 21.11
N GLY A 220 -8.61 -0.67 21.31
CA GLY A 220 -9.72 -1.61 21.35
C GLY A 220 -9.71 -2.51 22.58
N THR A 221 -10.75 -3.32 22.73
CA THR A 221 -10.88 -4.34 23.78
C THR A 221 -11.61 -5.58 23.26
N ASP A 222 -11.18 -6.76 23.71
CA ASP A 222 -11.87 -8.03 23.46
C ASP A 222 -12.86 -8.39 24.58
N GLY A 223 -12.95 -7.55 25.62
CA GLY A 223 -13.74 -7.77 26.83
C GLY A 223 -12.91 -8.29 28.01
N ILE A 224 -11.68 -8.74 27.77
CA ILE A 224 -10.73 -9.25 28.77
C ILE A 224 -9.56 -8.29 28.93
N GLY A 225 -8.99 -7.83 27.81
CA GLY A 225 -7.83 -6.97 27.76
C GLY A 225 -7.99 -5.83 26.75
N LYS A 226 -7.13 -4.83 26.87
CA LYS A 226 -7.05 -3.68 25.95
C LYS A 226 -5.86 -3.87 25.01
N TYR A 227 -5.99 -3.44 23.77
CA TYR A 227 -4.96 -3.57 22.74
C TYR A 227 -4.95 -2.38 21.79
N TRP A 228 -3.85 -2.24 21.03
CA TRP A 228 -3.78 -1.36 19.88
C TRP A 228 -4.00 -2.16 18.59
N VAL A 229 -4.79 -1.64 17.66
CA VAL A 229 -5.09 -2.30 16.38
C VAL A 229 -3.89 -2.36 15.42
N ASP A 230 -2.84 -1.58 15.68
CA ASP A 230 -1.58 -1.60 14.94
C ASP A 230 -0.62 -2.70 15.44
N GLY A 231 -1.04 -3.49 16.44
CA GLY A 231 -0.25 -4.59 17.00
C GLY A 231 0.70 -4.22 18.14
N THR A 232 0.96 -2.92 18.31
CA THR A 232 1.93 -2.46 19.32
C THR A 232 1.47 -2.79 20.75
N VAL A 233 2.45 -2.90 21.65
CA VAL A 233 2.18 -3.23 23.06
C VAL A 233 1.29 -2.18 23.72
N PHE A 234 0.29 -2.63 24.47
CA PHE A 234 -0.58 -1.74 25.26
C PHE A 234 0.09 -1.40 26.60
N ASP A 235 1.00 -0.42 26.60
CA ASP A 235 1.87 -0.04 27.71
C ASP A 235 1.52 1.31 28.37
N TYR A 236 0.61 2.07 27.76
CA TYR A 236 0.12 3.34 28.27
C TYR A 236 -1.40 3.43 28.17
N SER A 237 -2.01 4.11 29.15
CA SER A 237 -3.46 4.25 29.23
C SER A 237 -3.85 5.64 29.70
N ASN A 238 -4.76 6.28 28.96
CA ASN A 238 -5.37 7.55 29.36
C ASN A 238 -6.91 7.51 29.33
N PHE A 239 -7.51 6.34 29.60
CA PHE A 239 -8.97 6.24 29.70
C PHE A 239 -9.50 7.08 30.87
N GLY A 240 -10.38 8.03 30.57
CA GLY A 240 -11.19 8.71 31.57
C GLY A 240 -12.46 7.93 31.92
N TYR A 241 -12.98 7.15 30.95
CA TYR A 241 -14.11 6.26 31.17
C TYR A 241 -14.02 5.02 30.26
N PHE A 242 -14.17 3.82 30.80
CA PHE A 242 -14.10 2.59 30.02
C PHE A 242 -15.28 1.70 30.37
N ASN A 243 -16.05 1.31 29.36
CA ASN A 243 -17.20 0.43 29.51
C ASN A 243 -17.44 -0.38 28.23
N VAL A 244 -17.25 -1.70 28.34
CA VAL A 244 -17.41 -2.65 27.24
C VAL A 244 -18.85 -2.74 26.71
N ASP A 245 -19.84 -2.38 27.52
CA ASP A 245 -21.26 -2.37 27.13
C ASP A 245 -21.59 -1.18 26.22
N ILE A 246 -20.75 -0.13 26.21
CA ILE A 246 -20.88 1.00 25.28
C ILE A 246 -20.28 0.64 23.91
N GLY A 247 -19.18 -0.10 23.92
CA GLY A 247 -18.53 -0.56 22.70
C GLY A 247 -17.10 -1.02 22.92
N LYS A 248 -16.57 -1.72 21.92
CA LYS A 248 -15.25 -2.35 21.96
C LYS A 248 -14.13 -1.47 21.38
N CYS A 249 -14.46 -0.31 20.86
CA CYS A 249 -13.51 0.65 20.32
C CYS A 249 -13.39 1.87 21.23
N SER A 250 -12.43 2.75 20.92
CA SER A 250 -12.17 3.91 21.76
C SER A 250 -12.00 5.20 20.96
N THR A 251 -12.37 6.31 21.60
CA THR A 251 -12.16 7.66 21.11
C THR A 251 -11.35 8.48 22.11
N MET A 252 -10.71 9.55 21.63
CA MET A 252 -10.12 10.60 22.46
C MET A 252 -11.06 11.80 22.48
N GLN A 253 -11.38 12.29 23.68
CA GLN A 253 -12.10 13.54 23.91
C GLN A 253 -11.20 14.73 23.52
N ILE A 254 -11.65 15.63 22.65
CA ILE A 254 -10.81 16.74 22.16
C ILE A 254 -11.03 18.02 22.98
N PRO A 255 -12.17 18.74 22.89
CA PRO A 255 -12.47 19.79 23.85
C PRO A 255 -12.87 19.20 25.20
N TYR A 256 -12.66 19.95 26.29
CA TYR A 256 -13.21 19.60 27.60
C TYR A 256 -14.73 19.40 27.51
N GLY A 257 -15.23 18.31 28.11
CA GLY A 257 -16.64 17.94 28.09
C GLY A 257 -17.01 17.09 29.30
N VAL A 258 -17.54 15.89 29.05
CA VAL A 258 -17.80 14.89 30.12
C VAL A 258 -16.48 14.36 30.71
N LEU A 259 -15.43 14.35 29.91
CA LEU A 259 -14.07 14.00 30.28
C LEU A 259 -13.12 15.17 30.03
N ASP A 260 -11.94 15.12 30.64
CA ASP A 260 -10.87 16.07 30.36
C ASP A 260 -10.36 15.91 28.93
N ALA A 261 -9.91 17.01 28.33
CA ALA A 261 -9.30 17.00 27.01
C ALA A 261 -8.11 16.02 26.96
N GLY A 262 -8.12 15.15 25.95
CA GLY A 262 -7.11 14.10 25.75
C GLY A 262 -7.40 12.77 26.46
N GLN A 263 -8.43 12.68 27.31
CA GLN A 263 -8.86 11.41 27.91
C GLN A 263 -9.61 10.54 26.91
N TRP A 264 -9.51 9.23 27.08
CA TRP A 264 -10.13 8.26 26.19
C TRP A 264 -11.43 7.71 26.77
N LEU A 265 -12.37 7.36 25.88
CA LEU A 265 -13.62 6.71 26.23
C LEU A 265 -13.99 5.56 25.28
N SER A 266 -14.71 4.58 25.81
CA SER A 266 -15.30 3.50 25.01
C SER A 266 -16.38 4.05 24.07
N ASN A 267 -16.40 3.57 22.83
CA ASN A 267 -17.36 3.93 21.80
C ASN A 267 -17.70 2.74 20.90
N ASN A 268 -18.82 2.82 20.18
CA ASN A 268 -19.20 1.75 19.25
C ASN A 268 -18.28 1.79 18.01
N CYS A 269 -17.76 0.63 17.62
CA CYS A 269 -16.86 0.52 16.49
C CYS A 269 -17.52 0.94 15.15
N ASP A 270 -18.85 0.81 15.07
CA ASP A 270 -19.64 1.23 13.90
C ASP A 270 -19.88 2.74 13.82
N ASP A 271 -19.60 3.49 14.90
CA ASP A 271 -19.78 4.95 14.88
C ASP A 271 -18.88 5.58 13.82
N GLU A 272 -19.47 6.35 12.90
CA GLU A 272 -18.72 7.13 11.94
C GLU A 272 -18.14 8.38 12.61
N LEU A 273 -16.82 8.38 12.82
CA LEU A 273 -16.12 9.43 13.54
C LEU A 273 -14.89 9.89 12.76
N PRO A 274 -14.48 11.15 12.93
CA PRO A 274 -13.18 11.59 12.45
C PRO A 274 -12.07 10.86 13.24
N PHE A 275 -10.90 10.68 12.65
CA PHE A 275 -9.90 9.72 13.15
C PHE A 275 -8.46 10.22 12.96
N VAL A 276 -7.54 9.65 13.72
CA VAL A 276 -6.10 9.99 13.65
C VAL A 276 -5.30 8.79 13.20
N CYS A 277 -4.50 8.97 12.15
CA CYS A 277 -3.53 7.99 11.68
C CYS A 277 -2.15 8.25 12.28
N LYS A 278 -1.39 7.17 12.48
CA LYS A 278 0.04 7.18 12.84
C LYS A 278 0.81 6.33 11.84
N ARG A 279 1.88 6.88 11.27
CA ARG A 279 2.82 6.18 10.37
C ARG A 279 4.26 6.48 10.76
N LEU A 280 5.22 5.61 10.44
CA LEU A 280 6.62 5.92 10.66
C LEU A 280 7.06 7.04 9.70
N ASN A 281 7.80 8.02 10.23
CA ASN A 281 8.27 9.17 9.48
C ASN A 281 9.32 8.76 8.45
N GLY A 282 9.23 9.30 7.23
CA GLY A 282 10.18 8.99 6.16
C GLY A 282 9.96 7.64 5.45
N ILE A 283 8.87 6.90 5.74
CA ILE A 283 8.46 5.78 4.91
C ILE A 283 8.01 6.30 3.54
N THR A 284 8.62 5.76 2.48
CA THR A 284 8.36 6.18 1.08
C THR A 284 7.60 5.15 0.25
N SER A 285 7.39 3.99 0.83
CA SER A 285 6.59 2.89 0.29
C SER A 285 6.25 2.02 1.49
N CYS A 286 5.00 1.59 1.58
CA CYS A 286 4.65 0.64 2.63
C CYS A 286 5.56 -0.56 2.45
N PRO A 287 6.09 -1.18 3.54
CA PRO A 287 6.68 -2.50 3.39
C PRO A 287 5.66 -3.29 2.55
N PRO A 288 6.08 -3.94 1.45
CA PRO A 288 5.13 -4.65 0.60
C PRO A 288 4.32 -5.51 1.55
N SER A 289 3.01 -5.21 1.70
CA SER A 289 2.09 -6.13 2.34
C SER A 289 2.47 -7.47 1.76
N PRO A 290 2.89 -8.46 2.58
CA PRO A 290 3.56 -9.64 2.10
C PRO A 290 2.80 -10.09 0.86
N THR A 291 3.47 -10.04 -0.29
CA THR A 291 2.83 -10.20 -1.61
C THR A 291 1.76 -11.27 -1.50
N PRO A 292 0.50 -11.01 -1.93
CA PRO A 292 -0.60 -11.93 -1.70
C PRO A 292 -0.15 -13.33 -2.04
N THR A 293 -0.02 -14.20 -1.04
CA THR A 293 0.42 -15.56 -1.32
C THR A 293 -0.66 -16.27 -2.11
N TYR A 294 -1.92 -15.83 -1.95
CA TYR A 294 -3.07 -16.37 -2.67
C TYR A 294 -4.30 -15.47 -2.53
N ASN A 295 -4.95 -15.13 -3.65
CA ASN A 295 -6.31 -14.58 -3.71
C ASN A 295 -7.13 -15.48 -4.65
N PRO A 296 -7.80 -16.52 -4.14
CA PRO A 296 -8.62 -17.38 -4.97
C PRO A 296 -9.87 -16.63 -5.42
N ASN A 297 -10.08 -16.51 -6.73
CA ASN A 297 -11.39 -16.09 -7.25
C ASN A 297 -12.46 -17.17 -6.97
N MET A 298 -12.05 -18.43 -6.73
CA MET A 298 -12.95 -19.56 -6.43
C MET A 298 -12.31 -20.55 -5.44
N CYS A 299 -13.10 -21.03 -4.46
CA CYS A 299 -12.70 -22.06 -3.50
C CYS A 299 -12.81 -23.46 -4.13
N TYR A 300 -11.68 -24.05 -4.53
CA TYR A 300 -11.63 -25.45 -4.97
C TYR A 300 -10.49 -26.19 -4.31
N GLY A 301 -10.83 -27.23 -3.55
CA GLY A 301 -9.86 -28.12 -2.92
C GLY A 301 -9.12 -27.50 -1.73
N SER A 302 -7.95 -28.05 -1.44
CA SER A 302 -7.08 -27.61 -0.35
C SER A 302 -5.86 -26.86 -0.90
N HIS A 303 -5.53 -25.73 -0.28
CA HIS A 303 -4.43 -24.87 -0.64
C HIS A 303 -3.30 -25.00 0.39
N PHE A 304 -2.07 -25.25 -0.07
CA PHE A 304 -0.94 -25.55 0.80
C PHE A 304 0.10 -24.42 0.74
N PHE A 305 0.54 -23.97 1.91
CA PHE A 305 1.48 -22.87 2.10
C PHE A 305 2.61 -23.30 3.03
N THR A 306 3.80 -22.77 2.77
CA THR A 306 5.00 -23.07 3.57
C THR A 306 5.71 -21.79 3.97
N GLY A 307 6.21 -21.73 5.21
CA GLY A 307 6.89 -20.55 5.74
C GLY A 307 5.92 -19.51 6.27
N ASN A 308 6.18 -18.23 5.97
CA ASN A 308 5.37 -17.09 6.41
C ASN A 308 4.80 -16.37 5.19
N GLY A 309 3.60 -15.79 5.31
CA GLY A 309 2.99 -15.00 4.26
C GLY A 309 1.63 -14.44 4.66
N THR A 310 0.95 -13.83 3.69
CA THR A 310 -0.38 -13.23 3.88
C THR A 310 -1.36 -13.83 2.87
N ILE A 311 -2.55 -14.16 3.36
CA ILE A 311 -3.67 -14.64 2.56
C ILE A 311 -4.88 -13.75 2.77
N TYR A 312 -5.76 -13.75 1.78
CA TYR A 312 -6.95 -12.90 1.72
C TYR A 312 -8.18 -13.77 1.60
N SER A 313 -9.32 -13.22 2.01
CA SER A 313 -10.61 -13.81 1.69
C SER A 313 -10.74 -14.02 0.18
N PRO A 314 -11.39 -15.10 -0.27
CA PRO A 314 -11.63 -15.31 -1.68
C PRO A 314 -12.34 -14.08 -2.31
N ASN A 315 -12.02 -13.75 -3.55
CA ASN A 315 -12.56 -12.60 -4.28
C ASN A 315 -12.25 -11.21 -3.68
N TYR A 316 -11.36 -11.11 -2.67
CA TYR A 316 -10.95 -9.83 -2.10
C TYR A 316 -10.42 -8.87 -3.18
N PRO A 317 -10.72 -7.56 -3.15
CA PRO A 317 -11.38 -6.79 -2.08
C PRO A 317 -12.90 -6.87 -2.07
N GLU A 318 -13.50 -7.54 -3.05
CA GLU A 318 -14.92 -7.81 -3.09
C GLU A 318 -15.27 -8.96 -2.16
N SER A 319 -16.54 -9.05 -1.77
CA SER A 319 -16.99 -10.14 -0.92
C SER A 319 -17.02 -11.45 -1.69
N TYR A 320 -16.73 -12.56 -1.02
CA TYR A 320 -16.89 -13.87 -1.61
C TYR A 320 -18.38 -14.25 -1.67
N TYR A 321 -18.89 -14.57 -2.85
CA TYR A 321 -20.30 -14.92 -3.03
C TYR A 321 -20.62 -16.40 -2.80
N GLY A 322 -19.62 -17.24 -2.50
CA GLY A 322 -19.82 -18.68 -2.25
C GLY A 322 -20.03 -19.50 -3.53
N GLN A 323 -19.51 -20.74 -3.55
CA GLN A 323 -19.80 -21.74 -4.60
C GLN A 323 -19.83 -23.17 -4.03
N PHE A 324 -20.70 -23.41 -3.04
CA PHE A 324 -21.02 -24.74 -2.47
C PHE A 324 -19.89 -25.49 -1.72
N TYR A 325 -18.63 -25.05 -1.77
CA TYR A 325 -17.51 -25.69 -1.10
C TYR A 325 -16.72 -24.72 -0.22
N PRO A 326 -16.28 -25.15 0.98
CA PRO A 326 -15.44 -24.33 1.84
C PRO A 326 -14.02 -24.21 1.28
N CYS A 327 -13.39 -23.07 1.51
CA CYS A 327 -11.99 -22.85 1.22
C CYS A 327 -11.13 -23.47 2.33
N THR A 328 -10.30 -24.47 2.01
CA THR A 328 -9.37 -25.06 2.97
C THR A 328 -7.94 -24.58 2.71
N PHE A 329 -7.29 -24.02 3.71
CA PHE A 329 -5.91 -23.55 3.67
C PHE A 329 -5.06 -24.32 4.70
N ILE A 330 -3.88 -24.77 4.30
CA ILE A 330 -2.94 -25.53 5.13
C ILE A 330 -1.63 -24.76 5.19
N PHE A 331 -1.26 -24.27 6.37
CA PHE A 331 -0.01 -23.55 6.61
C PHE A 331 0.99 -24.47 7.31
N THR A 332 2.20 -24.59 6.76
CA THR A 332 3.28 -25.42 7.32
C THR A 332 4.51 -24.57 7.59
N VAL A 333 5.03 -24.63 8.81
CA VAL A 333 6.27 -23.96 9.22
C VAL A 333 7.39 -24.98 9.47
N PRO A 334 8.68 -24.57 9.49
CA PRO A 334 9.79 -25.47 9.74
C PRO A 334 9.62 -26.24 11.05
N SER A 335 10.04 -27.52 11.05
CA SER A 335 9.98 -28.38 12.24
C SER A 335 10.67 -27.73 13.44
N GLY A 336 10.02 -27.81 14.61
CA GLY A 336 10.46 -27.12 15.84
C GLY A 336 9.78 -25.78 16.10
N ASN A 337 9.03 -25.23 15.12
CA ASN A 337 8.21 -24.04 15.31
C ASN A 337 6.72 -24.40 15.42
N ILE A 338 5.94 -23.49 16.02
CA ILE A 338 4.49 -23.58 16.09
C ILE A 338 3.87 -22.76 14.95
N ALA A 339 2.97 -23.36 14.18
CA ALA A 339 2.24 -22.62 13.15
C ALA A 339 1.23 -21.67 13.80
N GLN A 340 1.18 -20.44 13.31
CA GLN A 340 0.35 -19.37 13.80
C GLN A 340 -0.40 -18.69 12.65
N VAL A 341 -1.61 -18.19 12.96
CA VAL A 341 -2.40 -17.34 12.06
C VAL A 341 -2.87 -16.11 12.83
N MET A 342 -2.67 -14.93 12.25
CA MET A 342 -3.08 -13.64 12.81
C MET A 342 -3.90 -12.87 11.77
N PHE A 343 -5.13 -12.50 12.12
CA PHE A 343 -5.96 -11.73 11.21
C PHE A 343 -5.70 -10.23 11.39
N THR A 344 -5.29 -9.57 10.32
CA THR A 344 -5.18 -8.12 10.27
C THR A 344 -6.50 -7.46 9.88
N LEU A 345 -7.41 -8.20 9.23
CA LEU A 345 -8.80 -7.81 8.99
C LEU A 345 -9.66 -9.05 9.16
N LEU A 346 -10.76 -8.97 9.90
CA LEU A 346 -11.70 -10.08 10.07
C LEU A 346 -13.15 -9.59 10.18
N ASN A 347 -13.78 -9.41 9.01
CA ASN A 347 -15.21 -9.20 8.89
C ASN A 347 -15.82 -10.51 8.37
N ILE A 348 -16.55 -11.22 9.23
CA ILE A 348 -17.30 -12.43 8.87
C ILE A 348 -18.78 -12.11 9.12
N ASP A 349 -19.64 -12.37 8.14
CA ASP A 349 -21.08 -12.22 8.33
C ASP A 349 -21.65 -13.27 9.32
N ASP A 350 -22.95 -13.20 9.60
CA ASP A 350 -23.64 -14.04 10.57
C ASP A 350 -23.82 -15.51 10.11
N GLN A 351 -23.47 -15.81 8.86
CA GLN A 351 -23.70 -17.13 8.23
C GLN A 351 -22.40 -17.78 7.75
N SER A 352 -21.31 -17.03 7.72
CA SER A 352 -19.98 -17.50 7.39
C SER A 352 -19.20 -17.82 8.66
N LYS A 353 -18.20 -18.71 8.53
CA LYS A 353 -17.30 -19.01 9.64
C LYS A 353 -15.90 -19.34 9.16
N ILE A 354 -14.93 -19.08 10.04
CA ILE A 354 -13.57 -19.59 9.88
C ILE A 354 -13.28 -20.55 11.04
N SER A 355 -12.97 -21.79 10.71
CA SER A 355 -12.57 -22.81 11.68
C SER A 355 -11.08 -23.09 11.57
N LEU A 356 -10.33 -22.94 12.66
CA LEU A 356 -8.90 -23.23 12.73
C LEU A 356 -8.66 -24.56 13.43
N TYR A 357 -7.76 -25.39 12.92
CA TYR A 357 -7.44 -26.72 13.43
C TYR A 357 -5.93 -26.88 13.61
N SER A 358 -5.55 -27.62 14.64
CA SER A 358 -4.17 -28.04 14.84
C SER A 358 -3.86 -29.25 13.97
N GLY A 359 -2.85 -29.15 13.10
CA GLY A 359 -2.46 -30.23 12.19
C GLY A 359 -3.39 -30.38 10.98
N ILE A 360 -2.92 -31.11 9.97
CA ILE A 360 -3.67 -31.32 8.71
C ILE A 360 -4.90 -32.22 8.90
N GLU A 361 -4.79 -33.25 9.74
CA GLU A 361 -5.88 -34.21 10.03
C GLU A 361 -6.72 -33.82 11.26
N GLY A 362 -6.51 -32.62 11.83
CA GLY A 362 -7.28 -32.17 13.00
C GLY A 362 -8.78 -32.18 12.72
N THR A 363 -9.56 -32.80 13.61
CA THR A 363 -11.02 -32.92 13.50
C THR A 363 -11.77 -31.94 14.39
N GLU A 364 -11.15 -31.51 15.50
CA GLU A 364 -11.70 -30.54 16.44
C GLU A 364 -11.07 -29.17 16.20
N PRO A 365 -11.86 -28.10 16.02
CA PRO A 365 -11.33 -26.77 15.82
C PRO A 365 -10.72 -26.22 17.12
N ILE A 366 -9.55 -25.58 17.01
CA ILE A 366 -8.97 -24.71 18.04
C ILE A 366 -9.95 -23.59 18.37
N ILE A 367 -10.55 -23.01 17.33
CA ILE A 367 -11.56 -21.97 17.42
C ILE A 367 -12.43 -21.95 16.16
N GLU A 368 -13.69 -21.57 16.34
CA GLU A 368 -14.59 -21.16 15.26
C GLU A 368 -14.88 -19.66 15.40
N LEU A 369 -14.54 -18.91 14.35
CA LEU A 369 -14.71 -17.48 14.27
C LEU A 369 -15.99 -17.18 13.49
N THR A 370 -16.94 -16.50 14.13
CA THR A 370 -18.20 -16.03 13.54
C THR A 370 -18.43 -14.55 13.91
N GLY A 371 -19.00 -13.77 13.00
CA GLY A 371 -19.23 -12.33 13.21
C GLY A 371 -17.99 -11.46 13.03
N GLN A 372 -18.08 -10.20 13.47
CA GLN A 372 -17.00 -9.22 13.36
C GLN A 372 -16.04 -9.31 14.54
N PHE A 373 -14.75 -9.45 14.24
CA PHE A 373 -13.69 -9.38 15.24
C PHE A 373 -12.80 -8.17 14.99
N PHE A 374 -12.76 -7.30 15.99
CA PHE A 374 -11.76 -6.24 16.07
C PHE A 374 -10.45 -6.89 16.56
N SER A 375 -9.50 -7.09 15.64
CA SER A 375 -8.12 -7.55 15.88
C SER A 375 -7.97 -8.77 16.81
N PRO A 376 -8.34 -9.98 16.36
CA PRO A 376 -8.17 -11.19 17.18
C PRO A 376 -6.69 -11.48 17.47
N PRO A 377 -6.35 -12.06 18.64
CA PRO A 377 -4.98 -12.45 18.95
C PRO A 377 -4.48 -13.52 17.97
N PRO A 378 -3.15 -13.68 17.81
CA PRO A 378 -2.59 -14.74 17.00
C PRO A 378 -3.03 -16.11 17.53
N PHE A 379 -3.56 -16.93 16.63
CA PHE A 379 -4.01 -18.29 16.93
C PHE A 379 -2.87 -19.27 16.70
N ASN A 380 -2.60 -20.10 17.71
CA ASN A 380 -1.49 -21.04 17.71
C ASN A 380 -1.99 -22.47 17.47
N SER A 381 -1.31 -23.19 16.57
CA SER A 381 -1.45 -24.64 16.46
C SER A 381 -0.72 -25.35 17.60
N SER A 382 -1.05 -26.60 17.88
CA SER A 382 -0.21 -27.47 18.70
C SER A 382 0.95 -28.12 17.93
N THR A 383 1.01 -27.90 16.61
CA THR A 383 2.02 -28.49 15.72
C THR A 383 2.62 -27.43 14.80
N ASN A 384 3.59 -27.84 13.97
CA ASN A 384 4.14 -27.00 12.91
C ASN A 384 3.21 -26.87 11.68
N VAL A 385 1.96 -27.33 11.78
CA VAL A 385 0.94 -27.26 10.74
C VAL A 385 -0.36 -26.67 11.30
N MET A 386 -0.97 -25.73 10.59
CA MET A 386 -2.30 -25.22 10.88
C MET A 386 -3.22 -25.41 9.67
N LYS A 387 -4.41 -25.93 9.90
CA LYS A 387 -5.48 -26.00 8.89
C LYS A 387 -6.52 -24.94 9.20
N MET A 388 -6.86 -24.12 8.22
CA MET A 388 -7.93 -23.13 8.28
C MET A 388 -8.99 -23.48 7.26
N ILE A 389 -10.25 -23.49 7.68
CA ILE A 389 -11.40 -23.72 6.81
C ILE A 389 -12.27 -22.48 6.84
N PHE A 390 -12.38 -21.79 5.72
CA PHE A 390 -13.35 -20.72 5.53
C PHE A 390 -14.60 -21.28 4.85
N ASP A 391 -15.71 -21.24 5.56
CA ASP A 391 -17.02 -21.67 5.08
C ASP A 391 -17.92 -20.45 4.95
N ASN A 392 -18.49 -20.26 3.76
CA ASN A 392 -19.27 -19.07 3.38
C ASN A 392 -20.76 -19.40 3.13
N GLY A 393 -21.21 -20.61 3.47
CA GLY A 393 -22.60 -21.06 3.28
C GLY A 393 -23.07 -21.13 1.82
N GLU A 394 -24.33 -21.52 1.61
CA GLU A 394 -24.98 -21.65 0.29
C GLU A 394 -25.58 -20.32 -0.22
N ARG A 395 -24.81 -19.22 -0.23
CA ARG A 395 -25.30 -17.93 -0.75
C ARG A 395 -24.95 -17.70 -2.22
N VAL A 396 -25.71 -16.79 -2.84
CA VAL A 396 -25.51 -16.27 -4.21
C VAL A 396 -25.56 -14.72 -4.26
N TYR A 397 -26.04 -14.02 -3.21
CA TYR A 397 -26.12 -12.54 -3.18
C TYR A 397 -25.94 -11.92 -1.76
N ASN A 398 -25.31 -10.73 -1.70
CA ASN A 398 -25.05 -9.87 -0.52
C ASN A 398 -24.13 -10.41 0.59
N ALA A 399 -23.02 -11.05 0.25
CA ALA A 399 -21.97 -11.33 1.24
C ALA A 399 -21.25 -10.03 1.65
N ASP A 400 -20.93 -9.87 2.93
CA ASP A 400 -20.02 -8.82 3.45
C ASP A 400 -18.89 -9.45 4.26
N THR A 401 -18.36 -10.56 3.74
CA THR A 401 -17.27 -11.28 4.38
C THR A 401 -15.94 -10.91 3.72
N LYS A 402 -15.04 -10.30 4.50
CA LYS A 402 -13.71 -9.84 4.08
C LYS A 402 -12.72 -10.07 5.20
N TRP A 403 -11.62 -10.75 4.89
CA TRP A 403 -10.57 -10.99 5.87
C TRP A 403 -9.19 -11.01 5.25
N ILE A 404 -8.20 -10.68 6.06
CA ILE A 404 -6.77 -10.72 5.73
C ILE A 404 -6.08 -11.42 6.88
N ALA A 405 -5.30 -12.45 6.58
CA ALA A 405 -4.62 -13.24 7.59
C ALA A 405 -3.14 -13.44 7.26
N ASN A 406 -2.28 -13.14 8.21
CA ASN A 406 -0.87 -13.48 8.18
C ASN A 406 -0.70 -14.88 8.78
N TYR A 407 -0.03 -15.77 8.05
CA TYR A 407 0.35 -17.09 8.55
C TYR A 407 1.86 -17.17 8.72
N GLY A 408 2.33 -17.98 9.66
CA GLY A 408 3.76 -18.15 9.90
C GLY A 408 4.07 -18.70 11.29
N TYR A 409 5.23 -18.33 11.82
CA TYR A 409 5.69 -18.63 13.17
C TYR A 409 6.35 -17.39 13.78
N ASN A 410 6.30 -17.26 15.11
CA ASN A 410 6.71 -16.06 15.85
C ASN A 410 6.02 -14.78 15.35
N LEU A 411 4.76 -14.89 14.97
CA LEU A 411 3.90 -13.74 14.72
C LEU A 411 3.69 -13.03 16.06
N SER A 412 4.30 -11.87 16.21
CA SER A 412 3.93 -10.90 17.25
C SER A 412 2.69 -10.15 16.79
N LEU A 413 1.85 -9.76 17.76
CA LEU A 413 0.84 -8.74 17.54
C LEU A 413 1.50 -7.52 16.88
#